data_AF-A0A1I1V6X8-F1
#
_entry.id   AF-A0A1I1V6X8-F1
#
_cell.length_a   1.000
_cell.length_b   1.000
_cell.length_c   1.000
_cell.angle_alpha   90.00
_cell.angle_beta   90.00
_cell.angle_gamma   90.00
#
_symmetry.space_group_name_H-M   'P 1'
#
loop_
_entity.id
_entity.type
_entity.pdbx_description
1 polymer ?
#
loop_
_entity_poly.entity_id
_entity_poly.type
_entity_poly.pdbx_seq_one_letter_code
_entity_poly.pdbx_strand_id
1 'polypeptide(L)'
;MKFSQAPYRLSQLHPAHIDERIVTMRWALGFSRVRHSMAALQNGWATPAGLDELRAKVKRSASMCHRRPWRFGDLGLPAKILDDTCQTNIVGVGRISDPKDDFYGAIGRASLKVAVSGVVTHRPDGTSFITVDELGFYLRDSYEFNDNGSFISQFLGFWGFNGVDTMPQLRGQIQVEDTQSDLTEKELALLKYRVQNSDFDRWRQKHAAGGDFMLVSDVHRHRLPKPLAFQIS
;
A
#
# COMPACT_ATOMS: atom_id res chain seq x y z
N MET A 1 -9.36 6.03 -6.99
CA MET A 1 -8.92 4.81 -6.28
C MET A 1 -8.03 5.04 -5.03
N LYS A 2 -7.44 6.24 -4.83
CA LYS A 2 -6.48 6.47 -3.72
C LYS A 2 -7.03 6.30 -2.29
N PHE A 3 -8.34 6.44 -2.09
CA PHE A 3 -8.99 6.22 -0.79
C PHE A 3 -9.91 5.00 -0.87
N SER A 4 -9.79 4.08 0.09
CA SER A 4 -10.63 2.88 0.21
C SER A 4 -11.99 3.27 0.78
N GLN A 5 -12.73 4.04 -0.01
CA GLN A 5 -14.08 4.50 0.29
C GLN A 5 -14.99 4.05 -0.84
N ALA A 6 -16.27 3.85 -0.54
CA ALA A 6 -17.25 3.53 -1.57
C ALA A 6 -17.17 4.56 -2.72
N PRO A 7 -17.16 4.13 -4.00
CA PRO A 7 -17.39 2.77 -4.50
C PRO A 7 -16.13 1.88 -4.66
N TYR A 8 -14.95 2.31 -4.22
CA TYR A 8 -13.65 1.65 -4.47
C TYR A 8 -13.12 0.85 -3.28
N ARG A 9 -13.99 0.09 -2.60
CA ARG A 9 -13.56 -0.83 -1.54
C ARG A 9 -12.75 -1.97 -2.14
N LEU A 10 -11.59 -2.28 -1.54
CA LEU A 10 -10.71 -3.34 -2.05
C LEU A 10 -11.43 -4.70 -2.11
N SER A 11 -12.31 -4.97 -1.13
CA SER A 11 -13.11 -6.19 -1.05
C SER A 11 -14.12 -6.35 -2.20
N GLN A 12 -14.44 -5.27 -2.92
CA GLN A 12 -15.44 -5.23 -3.98
C GLN A 12 -14.82 -5.09 -5.39
N LEU A 13 -13.49 -4.98 -5.49
CA LEU A 13 -12.81 -4.89 -6.78
C LEU A 13 -12.85 -6.22 -7.51
N HIS A 14 -13.00 -6.15 -8.84
CA HIS A 14 -12.86 -7.32 -9.70
C HIS A 14 -11.43 -7.88 -9.58
N PRO A 15 -11.22 -9.21 -9.60
CA PRO A 15 -9.89 -9.82 -9.48
C PRO A 15 -8.86 -9.32 -10.50
N ALA A 16 -9.30 -8.82 -11.66
CA ALA A 16 -8.41 -8.22 -12.66
C ALA A 16 -7.86 -6.83 -12.27
N HIS A 17 -8.44 -6.17 -11.27
CA HIS A 17 -8.07 -4.82 -10.82
C HIS A 17 -7.45 -4.81 -9.42
N ILE A 18 -7.12 -5.98 -8.87
CA ILE A 18 -6.45 -6.11 -7.58
C ILE A 18 -5.44 -7.24 -7.63
N ASP A 19 -4.19 -6.94 -7.28
CA ASP A 19 -3.15 -7.93 -7.06
C ASP A 19 -2.90 -8.12 -5.56
N GLU A 20 -2.93 -9.38 -5.14
CA GLU A 20 -2.73 -9.79 -3.74
C GLU A 20 -1.50 -10.71 -3.58
N ARG A 21 -0.62 -10.81 -4.59
CA ARG A 21 0.37 -11.90 -4.70
C ARG A 21 1.79 -11.46 -5.03
N ILE A 22 1.95 -10.44 -5.85
CA ILE A 22 3.27 -10.03 -6.37
C ILE A 22 4.13 -9.48 -5.23
N VAL A 23 3.55 -8.64 -4.37
CA VAL A 23 4.26 -8.02 -3.25
C VAL A 23 3.79 -8.60 -1.94
N THR A 24 4.75 -9.16 -1.20
CA THR A 24 4.51 -9.69 0.15
C THR A 24 5.14 -8.78 1.20
N MET A 25 4.59 -8.78 2.42
CA MET A 25 5.19 -8.16 3.58
C MET A 25 6.55 -8.78 3.91
N ARG A 26 6.75 -10.07 3.64
CA ARG A 26 8.06 -10.71 3.80
C ARG A 26 9.13 -10.04 2.94
N TRP A 27 8.84 -9.84 1.65
CA TRP A 27 9.73 -9.12 0.74
C TRP A 27 9.88 -7.65 1.15
N ALA A 28 8.77 -6.97 1.45
CA ALA A 28 8.78 -5.56 1.81
C ALA A 28 9.60 -5.28 3.09
N LEU A 29 9.53 -6.17 4.08
CA LEU A 29 10.32 -6.05 5.32
C LEU A 29 11.81 -6.32 5.10
N GLY A 30 12.24 -6.73 3.90
CA GLY A 30 13.64 -6.72 3.48
C GLY A 30 14.24 -5.31 3.39
N PHE A 31 13.41 -4.27 3.21
CA PHE A 31 13.85 -2.89 3.06
C PHE A 31 13.80 -2.12 4.38
N SER A 32 14.89 -1.42 4.72
CA SER A 32 15.01 -0.67 5.99
C SER A 32 13.91 0.37 6.19
N ARG A 33 13.53 1.10 5.13
CA ARG A 33 12.46 2.09 5.18
C ARG A 33 11.10 1.51 5.54
N VAL A 34 10.79 0.30 5.06
CA VAL A 34 9.53 -0.38 5.40
C VAL A 34 9.56 -0.81 6.86
N ARG A 35 10.68 -1.37 7.33
CA ARG A 35 10.86 -1.73 8.76
C ARG A 35 10.72 -0.51 9.68
N HIS A 36 11.30 0.63 9.31
CA HIS A 36 11.17 1.86 10.09
C HIS A 36 9.72 2.35 10.16
N SER A 37 9.01 2.41 9.03
CA SER A 37 7.61 2.80 9.01
C SER A 37 6.73 1.80 9.77
N MET A 38 7.01 0.50 9.69
CA MET A 38 6.29 -0.51 10.47
C MET A 38 6.53 -0.34 11.97
N ALA A 39 7.78 -0.14 12.40
CA ALA A 39 8.09 0.11 13.81
C ALA A 39 7.41 1.38 14.32
N ALA A 40 7.42 2.46 13.53
CA ALA A 40 6.73 3.70 13.86
C ALA A 40 5.21 3.49 13.99
N LEU A 41 4.61 2.78 13.03
CA LEU A 41 3.17 2.47 13.06
C LEU A 41 2.83 1.54 14.22
N GLN A 42 3.65 0.52 14.49
CA GLN A 42 3.45 -0.42 15.61
C GLN A 42 3.48 0.30 16.96
N ASN A 43 4.38 1.28 17.14
CA ASN A 43 4.48 2.04 18.38
C ASN A 43 3.43 3.18 18.47
N GLY A 44 2.94 3.66 17.32
CA GLY A 44 2.08 4.84 17.21
C GLY A 44 0.70 4.60 16.64
N TRP A 45 0.23 3.35 16.52
CA TRP A 45 -1.04 3.07 15.84
C TRP A 45 -2.26 3.67 16.55
N ALA A 46 -2.22 3.76 17.88
CA ALA A 46 -3.34 4.22 18.72
C ALA A 46 -3.39 5.75 18.84
N THR A 47 -3.30 6.47 17.72
CA THR A 47 -3.55 7.92 17.69
C THR A 47 -5.02 8.23 17.99
N PRO A 48 -5.39 9.47 18.37
CA PRO A 48 -6.80 9.84 18.56
C PRO A 48 -7.68 9.47 17.36
N ALA A 49 -7.26 9.80 16.14
CA ALA A 49 -8.00 9.44 14.92
C ALA A 49 -8.07 7.91 14.68
N GLY A 50 -6.99 7.17 14.96
CA GLY A 50 -6.99 5.72 14.84
C GLY A 50 -7.90 5.04 15.87
N LEU A 51 -7.98 5.59 17.08
CA LEU A 51 -8.91 5.14 18.11
C LEU A 51 -10.36 5.49 17.76
N ASP A 52 -10.62 6.64 17.13
CA ASP A 52 -11.96 6.98 16.65
C ASP A 52 -12.43 6.03 15.54
N GLU A 53 -11.56 5.69 14.59
CA GLU A 53 -11.86 4.68 13.56
C GLU A 53 -12.10 3.31 14.19
N LEU A 54 -11.28 2.91 15.16
CA LEU A 54 -11.49 1.67 15.92
C LEU A 54 -12.87 1.64 16.57
N ARG A 55 -13.24 2.70 17.29
CA ARG A 55 -14.56 2.81 17.94
C ARG A 55 -15.69 2.73 16.93
N ALA A 56 -15.57 3.43 15.80
CA ALA A 56 -16.57 3.42 14.74
C ALA A 56 -16.73 2.02 14.13
N LYS A 57 -15.63 1.31 13.86
CA LYS A 57 -15.67 -0.06 13.32
C LYS A 57 -16.23 -1.06 14.33
N VAL A 58 -15.82 -1.00 15.59
CA VAL A 58 -16.38 -1.88 16.64
C VAL A 58 -17.89 -1.66 16.79
N LYS A 59 -18.36 -0.40 16.81
CA LYS A 59 -19.80 -0.07 16.88
C LYS A 59 -20.57 -0.61 15.67
N ARG A 60 -20.01 -0.50 14.45
CA ARG A 60 -20.61 -1.07 13.23
C ARG A 60 -20.71 -2.59 13.28
N SER A 61 -19.71 -3.26 13.84
CA SER A 61 -19.70 -4.72 14.02
C SER A 61 -20.57 -5.21 15.18
N ALA A 62 -20.96 -4.34 16.11
CA ALA A 62 -21.75 -4.69 17.30
C ALA A 62 -23.26 -4.87 17.02
N SER A 63 -23.70 -4.74 15.77
CA SER A 63 -25.13 -4.75 15.36
C SER A 63 -25.88 -6.06 15.65
N MET A 64 -25.20 -7.11 16.11
CA MET A 64 -25.81 -8.38 16.51
C MET A 64 -25.70 -8.63 18.02
N CYS A 65 -26.34 -7.80 18.87
CA CYS A 65 -26.60 -8.04 20.31
C CYS A 65 -25.53 -8.87 21.04
N HIS A 66 -24.27 -8.42 21.03
CA HIS A 66 -23.20 -9.13 21.72
C HIS A 66 -23.09 -8.66 23.18
N ARG A 67 -24.07 -8.98 24.03
CA ARG A 67 -23.94 -8.76 25.50
C ARG A 67 -22.84 -9.61 26.14
N ARG A 68 -22.30 -10.58 25.40
CA ARG A 68 -21.18 -11.45 25.82
C ARG A 68 -19.87 -10.93 25.22
N PRO A 69 -18.72 -11.19 25.87
CA PRO A 69 -17.43 -10.92 25.27
C PRO A 69 -17.29 -11.54 23.88
N TRP A 70 -16.72 -10.80 22.93
CA TRP A 70 -16.54 -11.24 21.55
C TRP A 70 -15.23 -10.70 20.98
N ARG A 71 -14.70 -11.34 19.93
CA ARG A 71 -13.46 -10.91 19.29
C ARG A 71 -13.77 -9.98 18.11
N PHE A 72 -13.28 -8.75 18.18
CA PHE A 72 -13.24 -7.82 17.07
C PHE A 72 -11.99 -8.07 16.22
N GLY A 73 -12.13 -7.99 14.90
CA GLY A 73 -11.04 -8.17 13.93
C GLY A 73 -10.59 -9.63 13.80
N ASP A 74 -10.59 -10.15 12.57
CA ASP A 74 -10.03 -11.45 12.23
C ASP A 74 -8.83 -11.26 11.30
N LEU A 75 -7.63 -11.20 11.88
CA LEU A 75 -6.38 -11.00 11.13
C LEU A 75 -5.95 -12.24 10.33
N GLY A 76 -6.73 -13.32 10.34
CA GLY A 76 -6.58 -14.44 9.41
C GLY A 76 -7.17 -14.16 8.02
N LEU A 77 -7.98 -13.11 7.87
CA LEU A 77 -8.57 -12.74 6.59
C LEU A 77 -7.59 -11.94 5.70
N PRO A 78 -7.78 -11.97 4.36
CA PRO A 78 -6.97 -11.17 3.45
C PRO A 78 -7.04 -9.66 3.73
N ALA A 79 -5.94 -8.96 3.46
CA ALA A 79 -5.81 -7.53 3.72
C ALA A 79 -6.93 -6.67 3.06
N LYS A 80 -7.42 -7.05 1.88
CA LYS A 80 -8.55 -6.37 1.22
C LYS A 80 -9.84 -6.37 2.05
N ILE A 81 -10.04 -7.39 2.90
CA ILE A 81 -11.17 -7.48 3.82
C ILE A 81 -10.88 -6.67 5.07
N LEU A 82 -9.67 -6.79 5.63
CA LEU A 82 -9.24 -6.06 6.83
C LEU A 82 -9.33 -4.54 6.64
N ASP A 83 -9.04 -4.06 5.42
CA ASP A 83 -9.12 -2.65 5.05
C ASP A 83 -10.48 -2.02 5.41
N ASP A 84 -11.54 -2.76 5.15
CA ASP A 84 -12.91 -2.34 5.45
C ASP A 84 -13.31 -2.66 6.90
N THR A 85 -12.92 -3.82 7.42
CA THR A 85 -13.49 -4.36 8.67
C THR A 85 -12.77 -3.93 9.94
N CYS A 86 -11.44 -3.87 9.96
CA CYS A 86 -10.68 -3.65 11.19
C CYS A 86 -9.36 -2.87 11.04
N GLN A 87 -9.07 -2.28 9.88
CA GLN A 87 -8.00 -1.29 9.72
C GLN A 87 -8.30 -0.01 10.51
N THR A 88 -7.32 0.53 11.24
CA THR A 88 -7.50 1.68 12.13
C THR A 88 -6.54 2.83 11.83
N ASN A 89 -5.31 2.55 11.42
CA ASN A 89 -4.32 3.60 11.15
C ASN A 89 -3.42 3.28 9.93
N ILE A 90 -2.70 4.28 9.45
CA ILE A 90 -1.93 4.28 8.20
C ILE A 90 -0.71 5.20 8.31
N VAL A 91 0.40 4.82 7.69
CA VAL A 91 1.55 5.69 7.42
C VAL A 91 2.01 5.53 5.96
N GLY A 92 2.62 6.57 5.42
CA GLY A 92 3.29 6.50 4.12
C GLY A 92 4.64 5.81 4.21
N VAL A 93 5.01 5.09 3.16
CA VAL A 93 6.35 4.52 2.94
C VAL A 93 6.84 4.95 1.57
N GLY A 94 8.13 5.26 1.46
CA GLY A 94 8.74 5.67 0.19
C GLY A 94 8.82 7.19 0.03
N ARG A 95 9.92 7.65 -0.56
CA ARG A 95 10.19 9.04 -0.94
C ARG A 95 10.97 9.09 -2.25
N ILE A 96 10.88 10.20 -2.98
CA ILE A 96 11.61 10.37 -4.25
C ILE A 96 13.14 10.29 -4.07
N SER A 97 13.63 10.67 -2.89
CA SER A 97 15.04 10.62 -2.50
C SER A 97 15.52 9.25 -2.02
N ASP A 98 14.65 8.25 -1.94
CA ASP A 98 15.04 6.92 -1.45
C ASP A 98 16.01 6.21 -2.41
N PRO A 99 16.78 5.22 -1.91
CA PRO A 99 17.64 4.39 -2.75
C PRO A 99 16.86 3.77 -3.92
N LYS A 100 17.50 3.68 -5.08
CA LYS A 100 16.93 3.10 -6.31
C LYS A 100 17.04 1.58 -6.32
N ASP A 101 16.58 0.97 -5.23
CA ASP A 101 16.49 -0.48 -5.08
C ASP A 101 15.14 -0.99 -5.63
N ASP A 102 14.95 -2.31 -5.56
CA ASP A 102 13.77 -2.99 -6.10
C ASP A 102 12.44 -2.44 -5.56
N PHE A 103 12.37 -2.01 -4.30
CA PHE A 103 11.14 -1.43 -3.78
C PHE A 103 10.87 -0.05 -4.38
N TYR A 104 11.90 0.75 -4.67
CA TYR A 104 11.69 2.02 -5.38
C TYR A 104 11.16 1.78 -6.79
N GLY A 105 11.73 0.80 -7.50
CA GLY A 105 11.30 0.46 -8.87
C GLY A 105 9.92 -0.19 -8.94
N ALA A 106 9.59 -1.08 -8.00
CA ALA A 106 8.34 -1.83 -8.02
C ALA A 106 7.15 -1.09 -7.38
N ILE A 107 7.41 -0.29 -6.35
CA ILE A 107 6.37 0.36 -5.54
C ILE A 107 6.53 1.88 -5.52
N GLY A 108 7.75 2.38 -5.37
CA GLY A 108 8.03 3.80 -5.24
C GLY A 108 7.52 4.38 -3.91
N ARG A 109 6.20 4.58 -3.81
CA ARG A 109 5.51 5.05 -2.60
C ARG A 109 4.26 4.22 -2.34
N ALA A 110 4.08 3.74 -1.12
CA ALA A 110 2.90 2.99 -0.71
C ALA A 110 2.34 3.48 0.62
N SER A 111 1.12 3.02 0.93
CA SER A 111 0.52 3.10 2.24
C SER A 111 0.81 1.83 3.03
N LEU A 112 1.41 1.95 4.22
CA LEU A 112 1.47 0.87 5.21
C LEU A 112 0.35 1.06 6.21
N LYS A 113 -0.53 0.06 6.32
CA LYS A 113 -1.73 0.11 7.15
C LYS A 113 -1.62 -0.85 8.32
N VAL A 114 -2.37 -0.55 9.39
CA VAL A 114 -2.52 -1.44 10.55
C VAL A 114 -4.00 -1.75 10.79
N ALA A 115 -4.28 -3.03 10.91
CA ALA A 115 -5.53 -3.59 11.40
C ALA A 115 -5.34 -4.17 12.80
N VAL A 116 -6.41 -4.22 13.57
CA VAL A 116 -6.34 -4.65 14.98
C VAL A 116 -7.31 -5.80 15.26
N SER A 117 -6.90 -6.69 16.16
CA SER A 117 -7.79 -7.69 16.77
C SER A 117 -7.73 -7.60 18.28
N GLY A 118 -8.87 -7.82 18.93
CA GLY A 118 -8.99 -7.75 20.37
C GLY A 118 -10.32 -8.27 20.88
N VAL A 119 -10.42 -8.47 22.19
CA VAL A 119 -11.66 -8.90 22.85
C VAL A 119 -12.43 -7.68 23.32
N VAL A 120 -13.67 -7.55 22.87
CA VAL A 120 -14.64 -6.56 23.33
C VAL A 120 -15.38 -7.14 24.53
N THR A 121 -15.48 -6.35 25.60
CA THR A 121 -16.17 -6.70 26.84
C THR A 121 -17.09 -5.56 27.28
N HIS A 122 -18.22 -5.92 27.89
CA HIS A 122 -19.20 -4.98 28.42
C HIS A 122 -19.15 -5.03 29.95
N ARG A 123 -19.11 -3.87 30.59
CA ARG A 123 -19.18 -3.75 32.05
C ARG A 123 -20.62 -3.55 32.50
N PRO A 124 -20.96 -3.94 33.75
CA PRO A 124 -22.30 -3.73 34.31
C PRO A 124 -22.73 -2.26 34.38
N ASP A 125 -21.78 -1.33 34.45
CA ASP A 125 -22.01 0.13 34.48
C ASP A 125 -22.39 0.71 33.10
N GLY A 126 -22.48 -0.13 32.06
CA GLY A 126 -22.83 0.27 30.70
C GLY A 126 -21.62 0.65 29.83
N THR A 127 -20.41 0.72 30.40
CA THR A 127 -19.20 1.00 29.62
C THR A 127 -18.72 -0.23 28.86
N SER A 128 -18.15 -0.02 27.68
CA SER A 128 -17.57 -1.11 26.88
C SER A 128 -16.11 -0.84 26.58
N PHE A 129 -15.31 -1.89 26.62
CA PHE A 129 -13.87 -1.85 26.37
C PHE A 129 -13.50 -2.85 25.29
N ILE A 130 -12.51 -2.49 24.46
CA ILE A 130 -11.76 -3.45 23.64
C ILE A 130 -10.36 -3.62 24.22
N THR A 131 -9.96 -4.88 24.43
CA THR A 131 -8.60 -5.26 24.79
C THR A 131 -7.90 -5.81 23.57
N VAL A 132 -7.11 -4.97 22.90
CA VAL A 132 -6.35 -5.30 21.68
C VAL A 132 -5.12 -6.12 22.07
N ASP A 133 -4.98 -7.30 21.47
CA ASP A 133 -3.87 -8.23 21.71
C ASP A 133 -3.07 -8.55 20.45
N GLU A 134 -3.54 -8.16 19.27
CA GLU A 134 -2.88 -8.43 17.99
C GLU A 134 -3.04 -7.27 16.99
N LEU A 135 -1.97 -7.02 16.24
CA LEU A 135 -1.90 -6.08 15.12
C LEU A 135 -1.60 -6.84 13.82
N GLY A 136 -2.18 -6.40 12.71
CA GLY A 136 -1.89 -6.88 11.36
C GLY A 136 -1.44 -5.74 10.47
N PHE A 137 -0.30 -5.90 9.80
CA PHE A 137 0.30 -4.87 8.94
C PHE A 137 0.30 -5.33 7.49
N TYR A 138 -0.02 -4.42 6.57
CA TYR A 138 -0.01 -4.71 5.14
C TYR A 138 0.21 -3.43 4.32
N LEU A 139 0.80 -3.59 3.14
CA LEU A 139 0.95 -2.53 2.15
C LEU A 139 -0.28 -2.44 1.26
N ARG A 140 -0.54 -1.21 0.84
CA ARG A 140 -1.50 -0.86 -0.21
C ARG A 140 -0.88 0.18 -1.12
N ASP A 141 -0.98 -0.05 -2.42
CA ASP A 141 -0.57 0.92 -3.43
C ASP A 141 -1.56 0.95 -4.60
N SER A 142 -1.70 2.10 -5.23
CA SER A 142 -2.44 2.26 -6.49
C SER A 142 -1.43 2.26 -7.63
N TYR A 143 -1.30 1.12 -8.30
CA TYR A 143 -0.47 0.99 -9.49
C TYR A 143 -1.24 1.57 -10.68
N GLU A 144 -1.15 2.89 -10.87
CA GLU A 144 -1.85 3.65 -11.90
C GLU A 144 -0.86 4.46 -12.73
N PHE A 145 -1.01 4.43 -14.06
CA PHE A 145 -0.22 5.25 -15.01
C PHE A 145 -1.06 6.30 -15.72
N ASN A 146 -2.16 6.73 -15.10
CA ASN A 146 -2.98 7.78 -15.65
C ASN A 146 -2.47 9.17 -15.21
N ASP A 147 -2.56 10.14 -16.11
CA ASP A 147 -2.21 11.53 -15.81
C ASP A 147 -3.37 12.30 -15.18
N ASN A 148 -4.51 11.65 -14.90
CA ASN A 148 -5.73 12.24 -14.30
C ASN A 148 -6.16 13.57 -14.95
N GLY A 149 -5.99 13.70 -16.27
CA GLY A 149 -6.33 14.92 -17.02
C GLY A 149 -5.30 16.06 -16.90
N SER A 150 -4.14 15.81 -16.29
CA SER A 150 -3.01 16.73 -16.29
C SER A 150 -2.48 16.93 -17.71
N PHE A 151 -2.19 18.19 -18.06
CA PHE A 151 -1.48 18.53 -19.31
C PHE A 151 0.00 18.10 -19.28
N ILE A 152 0.54 17.76 -18.11
CA ILE A 152 1.91 17.31 -17.93
C ILE A 152 1.90 15.87 -17.44
N SER A 153 2.52 14.99 -18.23
CA SER A 153 2.62 13.58 -17.90
C SER A 153 3.56 13.32 -16.73
N GLN A 154 3.14 12.50 -15.77
CA GLN A 154 3.91 12.20 -14.57
C GLN A 154 5.25 11.56 -14.93
N PHE A 155 6.32 12.05 -14.30
CA PHE A 155 7.67 11.52 -14.49
C PHE A 155 7.88 10.21 -13.71
N LEU A 156 8.38 9.18 -14.40
CA LEU A 156 8.60 7.82 -13.88
C LEU A 156 10.09 7.50 -13.64
N GLY A 157 10.99 8.46 -13.83
CA GLY A 157 12.43 8.29 -13.65
C GLY A 157 13.21 8.31 -14.96
N PHE A 158 14.53 8.35 -14.83
CA PHE A 158 15.42 8.20 -15.98
C PHE A 158 15.81 6.74 -16.11
N TRP A 159 15.45 6.08 -17.21
CA TRP A 159 15.69 4.66 -17.40
C TRP A 159 16.75 4.44 -18.48
N GLY A 160 17.56 3.40 -18.32
CA GLY A 160 18.53 2.95 -19.30
C GLY A 160 18.88 1.49 -19.08
N PHE A 161 19.78 0.94 -19.90
CA PHE A 161 20.14 -0.48 -19.84
C PHE A 161 20.77 -0.91 -18.50
N ASN A 162 21.37 0.05 -17.77
CA ASN A 162 21.93 -0.17 -16.44
C ASN A 162 20.95 0.17 -15.29
N GLY A 163 19.64 0.25 -15.56
CA GLY A 163 18.61 0.57 -14.57
C GLY A 163 18.27 2.06 -14.43
N VAL A 164 17.51 2.38 -13.37
CA VAL A 164 16.93 3.71 -13.13
C VAL A 164 17.91 4.67 -12.47
N ASP A 165 17.87 5.94 -12.86
CA ASP A 165 18.70 7.04 -12.36
C ASP A 165 17.83 8.28 -12.05
N THR A 166 18.36 9.17 -11.23
CA THR A 166 17.80 10.50 -10.91
C THR A 166 18.57 11.65 -11.56
N MET A 167 19.76 11.39 -12.11
CA MET A 167 20.60 12.40 -12.74
C MET A 167 20.27 12.61 -14.24
N PRO A 168 20.35 13.85 -14.74
CA PRO A 168 19.86 14.25 -16.06
C PRO A 168 20.89 14.01 -17.20
N GLN A 169 21.64 12.91 -17.20
CA GLN A 169 22.56 12.56 -18.32
C GLN A 169 21.76 12.13 -19.57
N LEU A 170 20.95 13.06 -20.06
CA LEU A 170 19.83 12.86 -20.96
C LEU A 170 20.28 12.89 -22.41
N ARG A 171 19.79 11.91 -23.20
CA ARG A 171 19.66 12.07 -24.66
C ARG A 171 18.24 12.43 -25.13
N GLY A 172 17.25 12.49 -24.24
CA GLY A 172 15.88 12.92 -24.57
C GLY A 172 14.79 11.98 -24.05
N GLN A 173 13.63 12.01 -24.72
CA GLN A 173 12.50 11.10 -24.45
C GLN A 173 12.80 9.70 -24.99
N ILE A 174 12.24 8.68 -24.31
CA ILE A 174 12.32 7.30 -24.77
C ILE A 174 11.51 7.13 -26.07
N GLN A 175 12.10 6.47 -27.06
CA GLN A 175 11.38 6.03 -28.26
C GLN A 175 10.69 4.70 -27.93
N VAL A 176 9.39 4.61 -28.21
CA VAL A 176 8.60 3.39 -27.94
C VAL A 176 8.53 2.51 -29.20
N GLU A 177 8.83 3.10 -30.34
CA GLU A 177 8.94 2.50 -31.65
C GLU A 177 10.26 1.76 -31.81
N ASP A 178 10.26 0.72 -32.63
CA ASP A 178 11.49 -0.01 -32.94
C ASP A 178 12.36 0.86 -33.84
N THR A 179 13.56 1.18 -33.38
CA THR A 179 14.52 2.05 -34.09
C THR A 179 15.84 1.32 -34.26
N GLN A 180 16.44 1.43 -35.45
CA GLN A 180 17.82 1.00 -35.64
C GLN A 180 18.76 2.06 -35.07
N SER A 181 19.82 1.63 -34.39
CA SER A 181 20.82 2.51 -33.80
C SER A 181 22.21 2.08 -34.25
N ASP A 182 23.01 3.05 -34.68
CA ASP A 182 24.43 2.84 -35.02
C ASP A 182 25.34 2.87 -33.78
N LEU A 183 24.76 3.00 -32.59
CA LEU A 183 25.51 3.05 -31.33
C LEU A 183 26.03 1.67 -30.94
N THR A 184 27.25 1.63 -30.44
CA THR A 184 27.83 0.42 -29.83
C THR A 184 27.12 0.06 -28.53
N GLU A 185 27.25 -1.20 -28.09
CA GLU A 185 26.69 -1.64 -26.79
C GLU A 185 27.16 -0.79 -25.61
N LYS A 186 28.44 -0.36 -25.61
CA LYS A 186 28.99 0.51 -24.57
C LYS A 186 28.33 1.89 -24.58
N GLU A 187 28.05 2.44 -25.75
CA GLU A 187 27.36 3.72 -25.89
C GLU A 187 25.89 3.59 -25.49
N LEU A 188 25.22 2.51 -25.87
CA LEU A 188 23.85 2.19 -25.46
C LEU A 188 23.75 2.08 -23.92
N ALA A 189 24.70 1.41 -23.27
CA ALA A 189 24.72 1.24 -21.82
C ALA A 189 24.80 2.57 -21.05
N LEU A 190 25.34 3.63 -21.67
CA LEU A 190 25.42 4.96 -21.09
C LEU A 190 24.14 5.79 -21.28
N LEU A 191 23.20 5.35 -22.13
CA LEU A 191 21.99 6.10 -22.40
C LEU A 191 21.02 6.07 -21.23
N LYS A 192 20.50 7.26 -20.91
CA LYS A 192 19.40 7.46 -19.97
C LYS A 192 18.28 8.25 -20.65
N TYR A 193 17.06 7.74 -20.53
CA TYR A 193 15.86 8.28 -21.13
C TYR A 193 14.90 8.77 -20.07
N ARG A 194 14.32 9.95 -20.28
CA ARG A 194 13.21 10.42 -19.45
C ARG A 194 11.98 9.59 -19.78
N VAL A 195 11.44 8.85 -18.82
CA VAL A 195 10.21 8.08 -18.98
C VAL A 195 9.07 8.76 -18.23
N GLN A 196 7.91 8.81 -18.87
CA GLN A 196 6.67 9.38 -18.33
C GLN A 196 5.51 8.40 -18.50
N ASN A 197 4.38 8.66 -17.82
CA ASN A 197 3.15 7.89 -17.98
C ASN A 197 2.74 7.79 -19.45
N SER A 198 2.85 8.87 -20.23
CA SER A 198 2.50 8.89 -21.65
C SER A 198 3.37 7.95 -22.50
N ASP A 199 4.61 7.68 -22.09
CA ASP A 199 5.48 6.71 -22.76
C ASP A 199 5.02 5.28 -22.47
N PHE A 200 4.65 5.00 -21.22
CA PHE A 200 4.06 3.72 -20.84
C PHE A 200 2.70 3.49 -21.52
N ASP A 201 1.88 4.54 -21.65
CA ASP A 201 0.61 4.49 -22.36
C ASP A 201 0.77 4.17 -23.85
N ARG A 202 1.76 4.76 -24.52
CA ARG A 202 2.09 4.37 -25.91
C ARG A 202 2.54 2.91 -25.98
N TRP A 203 3.37 2.47 -25.03
CA TRP A 203 3.87 1.09 -24.99
C TRP A 203 2.74 0.07 -24.79
N ARG A 204 1.84 0.28 -23.82
CA ARG A 204 0.71 -0.64 -23.57
C ARG A 204 -0.26 -0.71 -24.75
N GLN A 205 -0.46 0.39 -25.47
CA GLN A 205 -1.31 0.40 -26.68
C GLN A 205 -0.68 -0.44 -27.79
N LYS A 206 0.64 -0.33 -28.00
CA LYS A 206 1.39 -1.13 -28.99
C LYS A 206 1.36 -2.63 -28.65
N HIS A 207 1.54 -2.98 -27.38
CA HIS A 207 1.73 -4.37 -26.95
C HIS A 207 0.47 -5.05 -26.41
N ALA A 208 -0.66 -4.33 -26.32
CA ALA A 208 -1.89 -4.81 -25.66
C ALA A 208 -1.63 -5.43 -24.27
N ALA A 209 -0.69 -4.85 -23.52
CA ALA A 209 -0.15 -5.40 -22.28
C ALA A 209 -0.08 -4.33 -21.18
N GLY A 210 -0.14 -4.74 -19.91
CA GLY A 210 -0.18 -3.84 -18.77
C GLY A 210 -1.60 -3.47 -18.35
N GLY A 211 -1.73 -2.66 -17.30
CA GLY A 211 -3.01 -2.29 -16.72
C GLY A 211 -2.86 -1.58 -15.39
N ASP A 212 -3.94 -0.93 -14.96
CA ASP A 212 -4.01 -0.30 -13.65
C ASP A 212 -4.64 -1.29 -12.66
N PHE A 213 -4.05 -1.43 -11.49
CA PHE A 213 -4.59 -2.29 -10.44
C PHE A 213 -4.23 -1.78 -9.04
N MET A 214 -5.01 -2.19 -8.05
CA MET A 214 -4.67 -2.01 -6.65
C MET A 214 -3.73 -3.11 -6.22
N LEU A 215 -2.57 -2.76 -5.68
CA LEU A 215 -1.67 -3.71 -5.06
C LEU A 215 -1.95 -3.76 -3.56
N VAL A 216 -2.12 -4.97 -3.03
CA VAL A 216 -2.33 -5.21 -1.60
C VAL A 216 -1.46 -6.39 -1.17
N SER A 217 -0.64 -6.24 -0.14
CA SER A 217 0.19 -7.36 0.32
C SER A 217 -0.58 -8.37 1.18
N ASP A 218 0.05 -9.50 1.48
CA ASP A 218 -0.34 -10.36 2.59
C ASP A 218 -0.22 -9.61 3.94
N VAL A 219 -0.83 -10.19 4.98
CA VAL A 219 -0.91 -9.58 6.32
C VAL A 219 0.24 -10.10 7.19
N HIS A 220 1.11 -9.19 7.63
CA HIS A 220 2.10 -9.48 8.65
C HIS A 220 1.50 -9.30 10.05
N ARG A 221 1.29 -10.40 10.76
CA ARG A 221 0.68 -10.41 12.09
C ARG A 221 1.72 -10.24 13.20
N HIS A 222 1.37 -9.45 14.20
CA HIS A 222 2.19 -9.18 15.37
C HIS A 222 1.34 -9.22 16.64
N ARG A 223 1.62 -10.17 17.53
CA ARG A 223 0.98 -10.24 18.85
C ARG A 223 1.64 -9.26 19.80
N LEU A 224 0.84 -8.44 20.48
CA LEU A 224 1.35 -7.49 21.46
C LEU A 224 1.89 -8.22 22.69
N PRO A 225 3.07 -7.84 23.22
CA PRO A 225 3.60 -8.41 24.45
C PRO A 225 2.66 -8.21 25.65
N LYS A 226 1.95 -7.08 25.66
CA LYS A 226 0.92 -6.75 26.63
C LYS A 226 -0.32 -6.22 25.90
N PRO A 227 -1.51 -6.79 26.14
CA PRO A 227 -2.73 -6.26 25.57
C PRO A 227 -3.03 -4.83 26.02
N LEU A 228 -3.62 -4.03 25.12
CA LEU A 228 -3.95 -2.63 25.35
C LEU A 228 -5.47 -2.46 25.41
N ALA A 229 -5.96 -1.88 26.50
CA ALA A 229 -7.39 -1.68 26.71
C ALA A 229 -7.82 -0.25 26.36
N PHE A 230 -8.89 -0.11 25.58
CA PHE A 230 -9.47 1.17 25.18
C PHE A 230 -10.98 1.16 25.41
N GLN A 231 -11.50 2.25 25.96
CA GLN A 231 -12.95 2.46 26.04
C GLN A 231 -13.53 2.77 24.65
N ILE A 232 -14.65 2.13 24.31
CA ILE A 232 -15.30 2.25 23.00
C ILE A 232 -16.73 2.82 23.05
N SER A 233 -17.37 2.77 24.22
CA SER A 233 -18.65 3.41 24.55
C SER A 233 -18.67 3.69 26.04
#